data_AF-A0A1G2DKD1-F1
#
_entry.id   AF-A0A1G2DKD1-F1
#
_cell.length_a   1.000
_cell.length_b   1.000
_cell.length_c   1.000
_cell.angle_alpha   90.00
_cell.angle_beta   90.00
_cell.angle_gamma   90.00
#
_symmetry.space_group_name_H-M   'P 1'
#
loop_
_entity.id
_entity.type
_entity.pdbx_description
1 polymer ?
#
loop_
_entity_poly.entity_id
_entity_poly.type
_entity_poly.pdbx_seq_one_letter_code
_entity_poly.pdbx_strand_id
1 'polypeptide(L)'
;MQKNILIAVVALVVLVGGLWYAGMLNSLLGGAASSPDETQGDVGNTVPTSSGAQFAALGPNAIYVAEQRPGKELIANMVNLASRGYVVIHESLEGTPGPIIGNSELLEKAENNNVRIVLSRPAYDDEELIAMLHSEKEYAGFDPVKDLPIKDTAGNPVHMIFHVSAGAPDPATVEVAF
;
A
#
# COMPACT_ATOMS: atom_id res chain seq x y z
N MET A 1 -50.60 15.17 -32.22
CA MET A 1 -49.38 15.71 -32.85
C MET A 1 -48.18 15.18 -32.08
N GLN A 2 -47.48 14.19 -32.63
CA GLN A 2 -46.19 13.70 -32.13
C GLN A 2 -45.07 14.51 -32.77
N LYS A 3 -44.03 14.86 -31.99
CA LYS A 3 -42.84 15.53 -32.50
C LYS A 3 -41.63 14.63 -32.18
N ASN A 4 -41.21 13.84 -33.15
CA ASN A 4 -39.94 13.10 -33.13
C ASN A 4 -38.86 14.06 -33.61
N ILE A 5 -37.82 14.33 -32.80
CA ILE A 5 -36.60 15.00 -33.26
C ILE A 5 -35.36 14.25 -32.74
N LEU A 6 -34.46 14.04 -33.70
CA LEU A 6 -33.21 13.31 -33.78
C LEU A 6 -32.26 13.29 -32.56
N ILE A 7 -31.57 12.16 -32.44
CA ILE A 7 -30.39 11.90 -31.60
C ILE A 7 -29.15 12.63 -32.16
N ALA A 8 -28.38 13.28 -31.29
CA ALA A 8 -26.97 13.58 -31.53
C ALA A 8 -26.18 13.29 -30.23
N VAL A 9 -25.42 12.21 -30.27
CA VAL A 9 -24.36 11.90 -29.31
C VAL A 9 -23.24 12.92 -29.55
N VAL A 10 -22.93 13.75 -28.55
CA VAL A 10 -21.72 14.58 -28.56
C VAL A 10 -20.91 14.22 -27.32
N ALA A 11 -19.85 13.45 -27.56
CA ALA A 11 -18.79 13.20 -26.61
C ALA A 11 -18.10 14.52 -26.28
N LEU A 12 -18.13 14.93 -25.01
CA LEU A 12 -17.27 16.00 -24.52
C LEU A 12 -16.07 15.35 -23.81
N VAL A 13 -15.05 15.05 -24.60
CA VAL A 13 -13.69 14.80 -24.12
C VAL A 13 -13.11 16.17 -23.74
N VAL A 14 -13.07 16.47 -22.44
CA VAL A 14 -12.28 17.60 -21.95
C VAL A 14 -10.88 17.09 -21.67
N LEU A 15 -10.01 17.31 -22.65
CA LEU A 15 -8.56 17.25 -22.55
C LEU A 15 -8.05 18.26 -21.52
N VAL A 16 -7.71 17.79 -20.33
CA VAL A 16 -6.65 18.39 -19.49
C VAL A 16 -5.82 17.26 -18.89
N GLY A 17 -5.23 16.47 -19.78
CA GLY A 17 -4.25 15.43 -19.44
C GLY A 17 -3.10 15.56 -20.42
N GLY A 18 -2.02 16.24 -20.01
CA GLY A 18 -0.85 16.39 -20.85
C GLY A 18 0.19 17.33 -20.25
N LEU A 19 1.36 16.74 -19.95
CA LEU A 19 2.68 17.36 -19.77
C LEU A 19 3.06 17.87 -18.37
N TRP A 20 3.76 17.00 -17.63
CA TRP A 20 5.14 17.24 -17.17
C TRP A 20 5.90 15.89 -17.27
N TYR A 21 6.56 15.64 -18.41
CA TYR A 21 8.02 15.67 -18.64
C TYR A 21 8.77 14.50 -17.95
N ALA A 22 9.00 13.38 -18.64
CA ALA A 22 10.12 13.12 -19.57
C ALA A 22 11.52 13.16 -18.91
N GLY A 23 11.99 11.99 -18.50
CA GLY A 23 13.41 11.65 -18.29
C GLY A 23 13.74 10.43 -19.16
N MET A 24 13.81 10.66 -20.47
CA MET A 24 14.08 9.65 -21.49
C MET A 24 15.56 9.23 -21.48
N LEU A 25 15.78 7.91 -21.39
CA LEU A 25 16.76 7.12 -22.15
C LEU A 25 17.90 7.92 -22.81
N ASN A 26 19.07 7.95 -22.16
CA ASN A 26 20.34 8.18 -22.82
C ASN A 26 21.45 7.36 -22.16
N SER A 27 21.60 6.10 -22.56
CA SER A 27 22.87 5.35 -22.41
C SER A 27 22.82 4.04 -23.20
N LEU A 28 22.79 4.16 -24.53
CA LEU A 28 23.18 3.07 -25.44
C LEU A 28 24.12 3.68 -26.47
N LEU A 29 25.34 3.13 -26.54
CA LEU A 29 26.44 3.42 -27.47
C LEU A 29 27.50 4.44 -26.99
N GLY A 30 28.34 4.01 -26.06
CA GLY A 30 29.66 4.59 -25.79
C GLY A 30 30.55 3.55 -25.13
N GLY A 31 31.39 2.89 -25.92
CA GLY A 31 32.11 1.68 -25.52
C GLY A 31 33.46 1.87 -24.82
N ALA A 32 34.14 0.72 -24.77
CA ALA A 32 35.51 0.42 -24.37
C ALA A 32 35.75 0.06 -22.89
N ALA A 33 36.22 -1.17 -22.73
CA ALA A 33 36.57 -1.88 -21.52
C ALA A 33 37.93 -1.47 -20.95
N SER A 34 38.06 -1.60 -19.63
CA SER A 34 39.27 -2.12 -18.98
C SER A 34 39.02 -2.32 -17.47
N SER A 35 38.94 -3.58 -17.05
CA SER A 35 39.41 -4.03 -15.73
C SER A 35 40.87 -4.50 -15.89
N PRO A 36 41.66 -4.78 -14.83
CA PRO A 36 41.35 -4.77 -13.39
C PRO A 36 42.39 -3.98 -12.55
N ASP A 37 42.07 -3.70 -11.28
CA ASP A 37 43.06 -3.88 -10.22
C ASP A 37 42.38 -4.12 -8.88
N GLU A 38 42.79 -5.19 -8.22
CA GLU A 38 42.36 -5.56 -6.87
C GLU A 38 43.16 -4.74 -5.86
N THR A 39 42.50 -4.15 -4.88
CA THR A 39 43.13 -3.97 -3.57
C THR A 39 42.10 -4.32 -2.50
N GLN A 40 42.30 -5.52 -1.98
CA GLN A 40 41.66 -6.12 -0.84
C GLN A 40 41.90 -5.25 0.41
N GLY A 41 40.85 -4.62 0.90
CA GLY A 41 40.76 -4.04 2.24
C GLY A 41 39.59 -4.70 2.95
N ASP A 42 39.87 -5.80 3.64
CA ASP A 42 38.94 -6.47 4.55
C ASP A 42 38.61 -5.53 5.71
N VAL A 43 37.42 -4.93 5.64
CA VAL A 43 36.72 -4.33 6.78
C VAL A 43 35.33 -4.89 6.73
N GLY A 44 35.03 -5.76 7.70
CA GLY A 44 33.83 -6.58 7.80
C GLY A 44 32.60 -5.95 7.16
N ASN A 45 32.24 -6.49 6.00
CA ASN A 45 30.97 -6.24 5.34
C ASN A 45 29.87 -6.91 6.18
N THR A 46 29.49 -6.28 7.29
CA THR A 46 28.12 -6.40 7.75
C THR A 46 27.29 -5.79 6.63
N VAL A 47 26.89 -6.61 5.65
CA VAL A 47 25.66 -6.33 4.93
C VAL A 47 24.64 -6.11 6.05
N PRO A 48 24.11 -4.90 6.26
CA PRO A 48 22.99 -4.77 7.17
C PRO A 48 21.91 -5.67 6.57
N THR A 49 21.66 -6.80 7.24
CA THR A 49 20.56 -7.70 6.92
C THR A 49 19.32 -6.84 6.73
N SER A 50 18.70 -7.05 5.58
CA SER A 50 18.20 -6.04 4.65
C SER A 50 16.90 -5.36 5.05
N SER A 51 16.46 -5.53 6.30
CA SER A 51 15.16 -5.04 6.72
C SER A 51 15.20 -3.57 7.08
N GLY A 52 16.18 -3.12 7.86
CA GLY A 52 16.29 -1.71 8.26
C GLY A 52 16.49 -0.73 7.08
N ALA A 53 17.18 -1.16 6.02
CA ALA A 53 17.42 -0.33 4.84
C ALA A 53 16.19 -0.20 3.93
N GLN A 54 15.37 -1.24 3.84
CA GLN A 54 14.12 -1.22 3.06
C GLN A 54 13.00 -0.48 3.80
N PHE A 55 12.96 -0.55 5.13
CA PHE A 55 12.03 0.27 5.93
C PHE A 55 12.37 1.76 5.90
N ALA A 56 13.65 2.13 5.83
CA ALA A 56 14.05 3.53 5.69
C ALA A 56 13.48 4.16 4.40
N ALA A 57 13.24 3.36 3.35
CA ALA A 57 12.65 3.82 2.10
C ALA A 57 11.13 4.02 2.17
N LEU A 58 10.42 3.30 3.07
CA LEU A 58 8.96 3.39 3.22
C LEU A 58 8.51 4.56 4.12
N GLY A 59 9.44 5.25 4.77
CA GLY A 59 9.15 6.33 5.70
C GLY A 59 8.74 5.84 7.10
N PRO A 60 8.43 6.77 8.02
CA PRO A 60 8.20 6.44 9.43
C PRO A 60 6.83 5.76 9.68
N ASN A 61 5.96 5.71 8.66
CA ASN A 61 4.73 4.93 8.68
C ASN A 61 4.72 4.03 7.45
N ALA A 62 4.54 2.73 7.64
CA ALA A 62 4.57 1.75 6.57
C ALA A 62 3.60 0.61 6.87
N ILE A 63 3.06 0.00 5.82
CA ILE A 63 2.21 -1.18 5.92
C ILE A 63 2.58 -2.16 4.81
N TYR A 64 2.59 -3.45 5.15
CA TYR A 64 2.71 -4.54 4.21
C TYR A 64 1.63 -5.58 4.50
N VAL A 65 0.89 -5.96 3.46
CA VAL A 65 -0.16 -6.96 3.49
C VAL A 65 0.07 -7.91 2.31
N ALA A 66 0.34 -9.18 2.61
CA ALA A 66 0.40 -10.21 1.58
C ALA A 66 -1.00 -10.51 1.03
N GLU A 67 -1.08 -11.23 -0.09
CA GLU A 67 -2.35 -11.77 -0.57
C GLU A 67 -3.05 -12.59 0.52
N GLN A 68 -4.37 -12.44 0.58
CA GLN A 68 -5.17 -13.04 1.64
C GLN A 68 -6.06 -14.13 1.05
N ARG A 69 -6.47 -15.10 1.88
CA ARG A 69 -7.53 -16.04 1.52
C ARG A 69 -8.90 -15.44 1.80
N PRO A 70 -9.96 -15.89 1.11
CA PRO A 70 -11.34 -15.49 1.43
C PRO A 70 -11.68 -15.80 2.90
N GLY A 71 -12.35 -14.87 3.59
CA GLY A 71 -12.64 -15.02 5.01
C GLY A 71 -12.99 -13.72 5.72
N LYS A 72 -13.29 -13.80 7.02
CA LYS A 72 -13.62 -12.63 7.86
C LYS A 72 -12.44 -12.04 8.61
N GLU A 73 -11.27 -12.67 8.52
CA GLU A 73 -10.08 -12.25 9.25
C GLU A 73 -8.94 -12.09 8.25
N LEU A 74 -8.28 -10.94 8.31
CA LEU A 74 -7.09 -10.64 7.52
C LEU A 74 -5.90 -10.43 8.46
N ILE A 75 -4.70 -10.54 7.90
CA ILE A 75 -3.46 -10.26 8.61
C ILE A 75 -2.68 -9.21 7.83
N ALA A 76 -2.44 -8.05 8.45
CA ALA A 76 -1.38 -7.14 8.02
C ALA A 76 -0.06 -7.65 8.58
N ASN A 77 0.81 -8.15 7.70
CA ASN A 77 2.04 -8.83 8.06
C ASN A 77 3.00 -7.93 8.84
N MET A 78 3.10 -6.66 8.44
CA MET A 78 3.95 -5.68 9.09
C MET A 78 3.28 -4.31 9.03
N VAL A 79 3.31 -3.59 10.14
CA VAL A 79 2.81 -2.22 10.27
C VAL A 79 3.80 -1.43 11.13
N ASN A 80 4.45 -0.43 10.54
CA ASN A 80 5.27 0.51 11.30
C ASN A 80 4.52 1.82 11.48
N LEU A 81 4.49 2.34 12.71
CA LEU A 81 3.75 3.53 13.08
C LEU A 81 4.61 4.55 13.84
N ALA A 82 4.63 5.78 13.34
CA ALA A 82 5.27 6.93 13.99
C ALA A 82 4.45 7.48 15.16
N SER A 83 3.18 7.07 15.29
CA SER A 83 2.24 7.39 16.37
C SER A 83 1.15 6.32 16.41
N ARG A 84 0.50 6.16 17.57
CA ARG A 84 -0.56 5.15 17.77
C ARG A 84 -1.66 5.28 16.71
N GLY A 85 -2.26 4.16 16.31
CA GLY A 85 -3.22 4.17 15.22
C GLY A 85 -3.81 2.80 14.88
N TYR A 86 -4.42 2.72 13.72
CA TYR A 86 -5.18 1.57 13.24
C TYR A 86 -4.78 1.19 11.82
N VAL A 87 -4.94 -0.09 11.49
CA VAL A 87 -5.11 -0.55 10.10
C VAL A 87 -6.59 -0.61 9.81
N VAL A 88 -7.03 0.04 8.74
CA VAL A 88 -8.41 0.07 8.28
C VAL A 88 -8.50 -0.53 6.89
N ILE A 89 -9.50 -1.39 6.67
CA ILE A 89 -9.70 -2.07 5.39
C ILE A 89 -10.87 -1.42 4.66
N HIS A 90 -10.60 -0.95 3.46
CA HIS A 90 -11.58 -0.41 2.52
C HIS A 90 -11.83 -1.39 1.39
N GLU A 91 -13.05 -1.40 0.86
CA GLU A 91 -13.30 -1.92 -0.48
C GLU A 91 -12.50 -1.11 -1.51
N SER A 92 -12.01 -1.74 -2.57
CA SER A 92 -11.42 -1.02 -3.70
C SER A 92 -12.50 -0.61 -4.70
N LEU A 93 -12.53 0.67 -5.06
CA LEU A 93 -13.32 1.22 -6.15
C LEU A 93 -12.34 1.69 -7.23
N GLU A 94 -11.98 0.80 -8.15
CA GLU A 94 -10.99 1.07 -9.21
C GLU A 94 -9.63 1.56 -8.66
N GLY A 95 -9.15 0.92 -7.59
CA GLY A 95 -7.90 1.29 -6.92
C GLY A 95 -8.03 2.46 -5.95
N THR A 96 -9.24 3.01 -5.77
CA THR A 96 -9.51 4.07 -4.79
C THR A 96 -10.24 3.55 -3.55
N PRO A 97 -9.98 4.12 -2.35
CA PRO A 97 -10.64 3.69 -1.11
C PRO A 97 -12.16 3.92 -1.14
N GLY A 98 -12.93 2.83 -1.01
CA GLY A 98 -14.38 2.81 -0.88
C GLY A 98 -14.87 2.70 0.57
N PRO A 99 -16.03 2.06 0.81
CA PRO A 99 -16.54 1.79 2.15
C PRO A 99 -15.55 1.04 3.06
N ILE A 100 -15.53 1.37 4.34
CA ILE A 100 -14.76 0.64 5.36
C ILE A 100 -15.47 -0.67 5.69
N ILE A 101 -14.73 -1.78 5.64
CA ILE A 101 -15.24 -3.11 5.97
C ILE A 101 -14.54 -3.76 7.17
N GLY A 102 -13.53 -3.14 7.78
CA GLY A 102 -12.93 -3.62 9.03
C GLY A 102 -11.80 -2.74 9.55
N ASN A 103 -11.38 -2.98 10.78
CA ASN A 103 -10.23 -2.33 11.40
C ASN A 103 -9.50 -3.25 12.39
N SER A 104 -8.23 -2.97 12.64
CA SER A 104 -7.44 -3.63 13.68
C SER A 104 -7.82 -3.14 15.08
N GLU A 105 -7.31 -3.82 16.10
CA GLU A 105 -7.14 -3.21 17.42
C GLU A 105 -6.16 -2.02 17.36
N LEU A 106 -6.13 -1.23 18.43
CA LEU A 106 -5.24 -0.08 18.55
C LEU A 106 -3.78 -0.54 18.59
N LEU A 107 -2.99 -0.02 17.67
CA LEU A 107 -1.57 -0.32 17.54
C LEU A 107 -0.72 0.75 18.22
N GLU A 108 0.38 0.32 18.81
CA GLU A 108 1.32 1.21 19.46
C GLU A 108 2.29 1.85 18.47
N LYS A 109 2.94 2.93 18.91
CA LYS A 109 4.02 3.59 18.15
C LYS A 109 5.26 2.69 18.12
N ALA A 110 5.28 1.75 17.19
CA ALA A 110 6.35 0.81 16.94
C ALA A 110 6.09 0.07 15.62
N GLU A 111 6.98 -0.88 15.32
CA GLU A 111 6.67 -1.98 14.42
C GLU A 111 5.70 -2.95 15.10
N ASN A 112 4.65 -3.35 14.39
CA ASN A 112 3.63 -4.31 14.79
C ASN A 112 3.58 -5.39 13.71
N ASN A 113 3.72 -6.65 14.10
CA ASN A 113 3.77 -7.78 13.17
C ASN A 113 2.53 -8.66 13.30
N ASN A 114 2.09 -9.24 12.18
CA ASN A 114 0.94 -10.12 12.09
C ASN A 114 -0.33 -9.53 12.75
N VAL A 115 -0.60 -8.27 12.44
CA VAL A 115 -1.76 -7.53 12.97
C VAL A 115 -3.03 -8.15 12.41
N ARG A 116 -3.88 -8.67 13.30
CA ARG A 116 -5.19 -9.21 12.97
C ARG A 116 -6.18 -8.08 12.70
N ILE A 117 -6.96 -8.23 11.64
CA ILE A 117 -8.10 -7.37 11.31
C ILE A 117 -9.36 -8.22 11.16
N VAL A 118 -10.44 -7.80 11.81
CA VAL A 118 -11.76 -8.45 11.69
C VAL A 118 -12.64 -7.65 10.76
N LEU A 119 -13.24 -8.33 9.79
CA LEU A 119 -14.12 -7.73 8.80
C LEU A 119 -15.60 -7.86 9.18
N SER A 120 -16.36 -6.81 8.91
CA SER A 120 -17.82 -6.75 9.04
C SER A 120 -18.52 -7.77 8.13
N ARG A 121 -18.01 -7.94 6.90
CA ARG A 121 -18.37 -8.99 5.94
C ARG A 121 -17.16 -9.83 5.55
N PRO A 122 -17.32 -11.06 5.06
CA PRO A 122 -16.20 -11.80 4.50
C PRO A 122 -15.59 -11.05 3.30
N ALA A 123 -14.28 -11.15 3.16
CA ALA A 123 -13.59 -10.94 1.90
C ALA A 123 -13.87 -12.13 0.96
N TYR A 124 -14.08 -11.83 -0.31
CA TYR A 124 -14.44 -12.80 -1.35
C TYR A 124 -13.23 -13.13 -2.24
N ASP A 125 -13.29 -14.28 -2.90
CA ASP A 125 -12.29 -14.64 -3.91
C ASP A 125 -12.29 -13.64 -5.07
N ASP A 126 -11.10 -13.39 -5.64
CA ASP A 126 -10.84 -12.41 -6.69
C ASP A 126 -11.20 -10.95 -6.32
N GLU A 127 -11.23 -10.63 -5.03
CA GLU A 127 -11.49 -9.28 -4.53
C GLU A 127 -10.21 -8.45 -4.38
N GLU A 128 -10.27 -7.18 -4.73
CA GLU A 128 -9.23 -6.19 -4.43
C GLU A 128 -9.65 -5.32 -3.23
N LEU A 129 -8.76 -5.20 -2.25
CA LEU A 129 -9.00 -4.44 -1.02
C LEU A 129 -7.84 -3.48 -0.75
N ILE A 130 -8.12 -2.46 0.06
CA ILE A 130 -7.12 -1.44 0.42
C ILE A 130 -6.94 -1.42 1.93
N ALA A 131 -5.72 -1.69 2.40
CA ALA A 131 -5.33 -1.51 3.79
C ALA A 131 -4.71 -0.13 3.96
N MET A 132 -5.31 0.70 4.81
CA MET A 132 -4.90 2.10 5.05
C MET A 132 -4.57 2.33 6.52
N LEU A 133 -3.54 3.13 6.78
CA LEU A 133 -3.20 3.56 8.14
C LEU A 133 -4.04 4.76 8.57
N HIS A 134 -4.64 4.68 9.75
CA HIS A 134 -5.39 5.77 10.38
C HIS A 134 -4.76 6.14 11.72
N SER A 135 -4.73 7.43 12.05
CA SER A 135 -4.18 7.91 13.32
C SER A 135 -5.20 7.79 14.44
N GLU A 136 -4.76 7.41 15.63
CA GLU A 136 -5.59 7.50 16.85
C GLU A 136 -5.54 8.92 17.43
N LYS A 137 -6.70 9.55 17.64
CA LYS A 137 -6.85 10.88 18.25
C LYS A 137 -7.45 10.86 19.65
N GLU A 138 -8.33 9.91 19.96
CA GLU A 138 -9.10 9.82 21.21
C GLU A 138 -9.17 8.37 21.69
N TYR A 139 -8.87 8.08 22.96
CA TYR A 139 -8.84 6.71 23.52
C TYR A 139 -10.24 6.05 23.64
N ALA A 140 -10.98 5.90 22.55
CA ALA A 140 -12.36 5.46 22.49
C ALA A 140 -12.63 4.39 21.41
N GLY A 141 -11.59 3.80 20.83
CA GLY A 141 -11.72 2.88 19.70
C GLY A 141 -11.83 3.64 18.37
N PHE A 142 -11.74 2.91 17.27
CA PHE A 142 -11.71 3.51 15.94
C PHE A 142 -13.01 4.27 15.61
N ASP A 143 -12.88 5.54 15.27
CA ASP A 143 -13.95 6.41 14.77
C ASP A 143 -13.52 7.01 13.41
N PRO A 144 -14.14 6.61 12.27
CA PRO A 144 -13.71 7.06 10.94
C PRO A 144 -13.87 8.57 10.70
N VAL A 145 -14.63 9.28 11.55
CA VAL A 145 -14.77 10.75 11.47
C VAL A 145 -13.58 11.45 12.13
N LYS A 146 -12.99 10.84 13.17
CA LYS A 146 -11.94 11.44 14.00
C LYS A 146 -10.55 10.89 13.68
N ASP A 147 -10.46 9.58 13.49
CA ASP A 147 -9.23 8.87 13.20
C ASP A 147 -8.97 8.93 11.70
N LEU A 148 -8.37 10.04 11.27
CA LEU A 148 -8.15 10.33 9.85
C LEU A 148 -6.97 9.51 9.29
N PRO A 149 -6.92 9.33 7.95
CA PRO A 149 -5.78 8.69 7.30
C PRO A 149 -4.45 9.36 7.66
N ILE A 150 -3.46 8.53 7.98
CA ILE A 150 -2.06 8.96 8.09
C ILE A 150 -1.57 9.28 6.68
N LYS A 151 -0.91 10.43 6.53
CA LYS A 151 -0.41 10.92 5.25
C LYS A 151 1.11 10.84 5.17
N ASP A 152 1.62 10.57 3.98
CA ASP A 152 3.05 10.69 3.65
C ASP A 152 3.48 12.16 3.52
N THR A 153 4.75 12.38 3.17
CA THR A 153 5.31 13.73 2.96
C THR A 153 4.73 14.45 1.76
N ALA A 154 4.14 13.74 0.80
CA ALA A 154 3.44 14.29 -0.36
C ALA A 154 1.95 14.58 -0.07
N GLY A 155 1.45 14.19 1.10
CA GLY A 155 0.05 14.38 1.52
C GLY A 155 -0.89 13.26 1.08
N ASN A 156 -0.38 12.17 0.50
CA ASN A 156 -1.17 11.00 0.14
C ASN A 156 -1.40 10.11 1.36
N PRO A 157 -2.56 9.46 1.51
CA PRO A 157 -2.75 8.44 2.52
C PRO A 157 -1.68 7.34 2.42
N VAL A 158 -1.23 6.82 3.55
CA VAL A 158 -0.37 5.63 3.57
C VAL A 158 -1.25 4.40 3.52
N HIS A 159 -1.26 3.73 2.36
CA HIS A 159 -2.06 2.53 2.13
C HIS A 159 -1.35 1.54 1.20
N MET A 160 -1.85 0.30 1.18
CA MET A 160 -1.46 -0.74 0.25
C MET A 160 -2.70 -1.40 -0.33
N ILE A 161 -2.68 -1.65 -1.63
CA ILE A 161 -3.68 -2.48 -2.31
C ILE A 161 -3.21 -3.94 -2.24
N PHE A 162 -4.11 -4.86 -1.94
CA PHE A 162 -3.85 -6.29 -1.93
C PHE A 162 -5.02 -7.07 -2.52
N HIS A 163 -4.75 -8.30 -2.95
CA HIS A 163 -5.73 -9.19 -3.55
C HIS A 163 -6.12 -10.31 -2.59
N VAL A 164 -7.36 -10.74 -2.71
CA VAL A 164 -7.91 -11.90 -2.03
C VAL A 164 -8.01 -13.03 -3.05
N SER A 165 -7.34 -14.14 -2.77
CA SER A 165 -7.37 -15.32 -3.64
C SER A 165 -7.46 -16.60 -2.83
N ALA A 166 -8.31 -17.53 -3.25
CA ALA A 166 -8.38 -18.88 -2.70
C ALA A 166 -7.05 -19.64 -2.82
N GLY A 167 -6.22 -19.28 -3.81
CA GLY A 167 -4.89 -19.83 -4.05
C GLY A 167 -3.77 -19.20 -3.20
N ALA A 168 -4.05 -18.15 -2.43
CA ALA A 168 -3.03 -17.44 -1.67
C ALA A 168 -2.33 -18.36 -0.63
N PRO A 169 -1.02 -18.17 -0.38
CA PRO A 169 -0.33 -18.74 0.76
C PRO A 169 -1.02 -18.41 2.08
N ASP A 170 -0.71 -19.13 3.16
CA ASP A 170 -1.22 -18.74 4.48
C ASP A 170 -0.54 -17.42 4.90
N PRO A 171 -1.28 -16.31 5.05
CA PRO A 171 -0.70 -15.01 5.32
C PRO A 171 0.06 -14.96 6.66
N ALA A 172 -0.25 -15.83 7.61
CA ALA A 172 0.47 -15.92 8.89
C ALA A 172 1.88 -16.52 8.75
N THR A 173 2.16 -17.18 7.61
CA THR A 173 3.42 -17.88 7.34
C THR A 173 4.28 -17.19 6.29
N VAL A 174 3.79 -16.08 5.72
CA VAL A 174 4.55 -15.30 4.74
C VAL A 174 5.69 -14.62 5.46
N GLU A 175 6.92 -15.07 5.18
CA GLU A 175 8.12 -14.36 5.62
C GLU A 175 8.19 -13.03 4.88
N VAL A 176 8.20 -11.94 5.65
CA VAL A 176 8.45 -10.62 5.08
C VAL A 176 9.95 -10.45 4.95
N ALA A 177 10.50 -10.96 3.85
CA ALA A 177 11.89 -10.80 3.49
C ALA A 177 12.10 -9.37 2.98
N PHE A 178 12.51 -8.49 3.88
CA PHE A 178 13.14 -7.23 3.54
C PHE A 178 14.64 -7.47 3.57
#